data_AF-K2D0S6-F1
#
_entry.id   AF-K2D0S6-F1
#
_cell.length_a   1.000
_cell.length_b   1.000
_cell.length_c   1.000
_cell.angle_alpha   90.00
_cell.angle_beta   90.00
_cell.angle_gamma   90.00
#
_symmetry.space_group_name_H-M   'P 1'
#
loop_
_entity.id
_entity.type
_entity.pdbx_description
1 polymer ?
#
loop_
_entity_poly.entity_id
_entity_poly.type
_entity_poly.pdbx_seq_one_letter_code
_entity_poly.pdbx_strand_id
1 'polypeptide(L)'
;WLAWLLAKPVRSLEGLAYSLILGGALGNAFDRAVRGSVIDYLDFHLHGWHWPAFNIADMAIVGGAVGLIASSVLGHREANTSSRRHT
;
A
#
# COMPACT_ATOMS: atom_id res chain seq x y z
N TRP A 1 -26.24 11.50 0.81
CA TRP A 1 -25.49 11.05 -0.38
C TRP A 1 -24.02 10.75 -0.05
N LEU A 2 -23.24 11.71 0.48
CA LEU A 2 -21.84 11.49 0.91
C LEU A 2 -21.65 10.38 1.97
N ALA A 3 -22.45 10.38 3.04
CA ALA A 3 -22.39 9.35 4.07
C ALA A 3 -22.67 7.93 3.55
N TRP A 4 -23.48 7.82 2.49
CA TRP A 4 -23.81 6.53 1.86
C TRP A 4 -22.67 6.04 0.94
N LEU A 5 -21.97 6.97 0.29
CA LEU A 5 -20.74 6.68 -0.46
C LEU A 5 -19.61 6.19 0.45
N LEU A 6 -19.49 6.77 1.65
CA LEU A 6 -18.54 6.38 2.70
C LEU A 6 -18.88 5.06 3.39
N ALA A 7 -20.15 4.65 3.40
CA ALA A 7 -20.62 3.41 4.01
C ALA A 7 -20.48 2.18 3.09
N LYS A 8 -19.97 2.34 1.86
CA LYS A 8 -19.74 1.21 0.97
C LYS A 8 -18.66 0.29 1.57
N PRO A 9 -18.90 -1.04 1.61
CA PRO A 9 -17.92 -1.98 2.12
C PRO A 9 -16.68 -1.92 1.22
N VAL A 10 -15.55 -1.53 1.81
CA VAL A 10 -14.26 -1.57 1.16
C VAL A 10 -13.87 -3.04 1.01
N ARG A 11 -13.35 -3.45 -0.15
CA ARG A 11 -12.85 -4.82 -0.31
C ARG A 11 -11.78 -5.06 0.74
N SER A 12 -11.74 -6.24 1.35
CA SER A 12 -10.81 -6.54 2.45
C SER A 12 -9.35 -6.29 2.07
N LEU A 13 -8.98 -6.51 0.79
CA LEU A 13 -7.65 -6.20 0.28
C LEU A 13 -7.36 -4.69 0.18
N GLU A 14 -8.33 -3.89 -0.25
CA GLU A 14 -8.17 -2.42 -0.33
C GLU A 14 -8.07 -1.81 1.07
N GLY A 15 -8.91 -2.25 2.00
CA GLY A 15 -8.84 -1.80 3.39
C GLY A 15 -7.49 -2.11 4.02
N LEU A 16 -6.96 -3.32 3.78
CA LEU A 16 -5.62 -3.69 4.22
C LEU A 16 -4.54 -2.82 3.57
N ALA A 17 -4.64 -2.60 2.25
CA ALA A 17 -3.68 -1.80 1.50
C ALA A 17 -3.63 -0.34 1.98
N TYR A 18 -4.79 0.28 2.23
CA TYR A 18 -4.86 1.62 2.82
C TYR A 18 -4.28 1.64 4.23
N SER A 19 -4.57 0.63 5.05
CA SER A 19 -4.05 0.53 6.41
C SER A 19 -2.52 0.41 6.41
N LEU A 20 -1.94 -0.36 5.48
CA LEU A 20 -0.49 -0.49 5.32
C LEU A 20 0.18 0.83 4.92
N ILE A 21 -0.38 1.54 3.93
CA ILE A 21 0.14 2.84 3.49
C ILE A 21 0.07 3.86 4.62
N LEU A 22 -1.10 3.98 5.27
CA LEU A 22 -1.29 4.91 6.39
C LEU A 22 -0.38 4.58 7.57
N GLY A 23 -0.28 3.31 7.95
CA GLY A 23 0.58 2.85 9.03
C GLY A 23 2.06 3.16 8.77
N GLY A 24 2.56 2.87 7.56
CA GLY A 24 3.92 3.20 7.17
C GLY A 24 4.17 4.70 7.11
N ALA A 25 3.27 5.47 6.50
CA ALA A 25 3.40 6.93 6.44
C ALA A 25 3.42 7.57 7.84
N LEU A 26 2.55 7.11 8.75
CA LEU A 26 2.52 7.57 10.13
C LEU A 26 3.78 7.18 10.90
N GLY A 27 4.30 5.96 10.72
CA GLY A 27 5.56 5.55 11.33
C GLY A 27 6.73 6.44 10.92
N ASN A 28 6.88 6.68 9.62
CA ASN A 28 7.91 7.56 9.07
C ASN A 28 7.71 9.04 9.47
N ALA A 29 6.47 9.49 9.65
CA ALA A 29 6.19 10.84 10.14
C ALA A 29 6.50 10.98 11.65
N PHE A 30 6.17 9.96 12.45
CA PHE A 30 6.48 9.90 13.87
C PHE A 30 8.00 9.89 14.10
N ASP A 31 8.74 9.10 13.34
CA ASP A 31 10.20 9.07 13.37
C ASP A 31 10.80 10.46 13.14
N ARG A 32 10.32 11.18 12.13
CA ARG A 32 10.72 12.57 11.86
C ARG A 32 10.34 13.52 12.98
N ALA A 33 9.15 13.37 13.57
CA ALA A 33 8.69 14.23 14.65
C ALA A 33 9.53 14.06 15.93
N VAL A 34 9.94 12.84 16.26
CA VAL A 34 10.67 12.53 17.49
C VAL A 34 12.19 12.68 17.31
N ARG A 35 12.73 12.25 16.17
CA ARG A 35 14.18 12.13 15.94
C ARG A 35 14.72 13.13 14.92
N GLY A 36 13.87 13.92 14.27
CA GLY A 36 14.25 14.86 13.21
C GLY A 36 14.61 14.20 11.87
N SER A 37 14.66 12.87 11.79
CA SER A 37 14.98 12.10 10.59
C SER A 37 14.35 10.70 10.66
N VAL A 38 14.27 10.03 9.51
CA VAL A 38 13.87 8.62 9.45
C VAL A 38 15.11 7.77 9.62
N ILE A 39 14.98 6.67 10.38
CA ILE A 39 16.06 5.69 10.53
C ILE A 39 15.83 4.58 9.53
N ASP A 40 16.74 4.48 8.56
CA ASP A 40 16.81 3.38 7.61
C ASP A 40 17.80 2.34 8.15
N TYR A 41 17.32 1.12 8.39
CA TYR A 41 18.11 0.07 9.04
C TYR A 41 18.28 -1.19 8.18
N LEU A 42 17.58 -1.28 7.05
CA LEU A 42 17.76 -2.35 6.08
C LEU A 42 18.62 -1.84 4.93
N ASP A 43 19.88 -2.25 4.90
CA ASP A 43 20.81 -1.99 3.80
C ASP A 43 21.12 -3.32 3.09
N PHE A 44 20.95 -3.35 1.77
CA PHE A 44 21.21 -4.54 0.96
C PHE A 44 22.34 -4.23 -0.02
N HIS A 45 23.40 -5.03 0.03
CA HIS A 45 24.54 -4.85 -0.86
C HIS A 45 24.94 -6.16 -1.55
N LEU A 46 25.33 -6.07 -2.82
CA LEU A 46 25.76 -7.22 -3.61
C LEU A 46 26.87 -6.79 -4.59
N HIS A 47 28.00 -7.50 -4.57
CA HIS A 47 29.14 -7.27 -5.50
C HIS A 47 29.60 -5.80 -5.60
N GLY A 48 29.63 -5.08 -4.48
CA GLY A 48 30.03 -3.66 -4.42
C GLY A 48 28.93 -2.68 -4.85
N TRP A 49 27.75 -3.17 -5.23
CA TRP A 49 26.58 -2.34 -5.46
C TRP A 49 25.73 -2.28 -4.19
N HIS A 50 25.29 -1.07 -3.83
CA HIS A 50 24.42 -0.81 -2.67
C HIS A 50 23.04 -0.45 -3.16
N TRP A 51 22.04 -1.23 -2.75
CA TRP A 51 20.65 -0.81 -2.85
C TRP A 51 20.38 0.29 -1.82
N PRO A 52 19.55 1.30 -2.13
CA PRO A 52 19.21 2.33 -1.14
C PRO A 52 18.67 1.70 0.14
N ALA A 53 19.21 2.12 1.29
CA ALA A 53 18.70 1.65 2.57
C ALA A 53 17.23 2.04 2.76
N PHE A 54 16.45 1.19 3.44
CA PHE A 54 15.04 1.41 3.71
C PHE A 54 14.64 0.86 5.08
N ASN A 55 13.38 1.07 5.47
CA ASN A 55 12.83 0.55 6.71
C ASN A 55 11.51 -0.22 6.52
N ILE A 56 10.93 -0.72 7.61
CA ILE A 56 9.65 -1.44 7.55
C ILE A 56 8.46 -0.57 7.18
N ALA A 57 8.52 0.73 7.47
CA ALA A 57 7.48 1.66 7.07
C ALA A 57 7.43 1.82 5.54
N ASP A 58 8.59 1.87 4.89
CA ASP A 58 8.69 1.88 3.42
C ASP A 58 8.19 0.56 2.83
N MET A 59 8.55 -0.58 3.42
CA MET A 59 8.01 -1.89 3.00
C MET A 59 6.48 -1.96 3.13
N ALA A 60 5.91 -1.39 4.20
CA ALA A 60 4.46 -1.33 4.37
C ALA A 60 3.80 -0.45 3.30
N ILE A 61 4.37 0.72 3.01
CA ILE A 61 3.88 1.62 1.96
C ILE A 61 3.93 0.92 0.59
N VAL A 62 5.05 0.30 0.23
CA VAL A 62 5.21 -0.43 -1.04
C VAL A 62 4.25 -1.61 -1.11
N GLY A 63 4.13 -2.40 -0.05
CA GLY A 63 3.20 -3.54 0.02
C GLY A 63 1.74 -3.10 -0.13
N GLY A 64 1.34 -2.01 0.51
CA GLY A 64 0.01 -1.44 0.34
C GLY A 64 -0.21 -0.88 -1.07
N ALA A 65 0.77 -0.20 -1.67
CA ALA A 65 0.68 0.28 -3.04
C ALA A 65 0.50 -0.89 -4.04
N VAL A 66 1.27 -1.96 -3.89
CA VAL A 66 1.11 -3.20 -4.66
C VAL A 66 -0.27 -3.81 -4.43
N GLY A 67 -0.78 -3.81 -3.19
CA GLY A 67 -2.13 -4.27 -2.86
C GLY A 67 -3.24 -3.48 -3.55
N LEU A 68 -3.12 -2.15 -3.64
CA LEU A 68 -4.08 -1.30 -4.37
C LEU A 68 -4.05 -1.57 -5.87
N ILE A 69 -2.86 -1.69 -6.47
CA ILE A 69 -2.71 -2.03 -7.89
C ILE A 69 -3.33 -3.40 -8.17
N ALA A 70 -3.03 -4.40 -7.33
CA ALA A 70 -3.62 -5.73 -7.44
C ALA A 70 -5.15 -5.68 -7.34
N SER A 71 -5.71 -4.98 -6.34
CA SER A 71 -7.16 -4.83 -6.21
C SER A 71 -7.79 -4.21 -7.45
N SER A 72 -7.16 -3.17 -8.02
CA SER A 72 -7.63 -2.49 -9.23
C SER A 72 -7.67 -3.45 -10.44
N VAL A 73 -6.60 -4.22 -10.66
CA VAL A 73 -6.51 -5.18 -11.76
C VAL A 73 -7.49 -6.34 -11.59
N LEU A 74 -7.63 -6.89 -10.37
CA LEU A 74 -8.60 -7.95 -10.10
C LEU A 74 -10.05 -7.45 -10.22
N GLY A 75 -10.34 -6.25 -9.74
CA GLY A 75 -11.65 -5.61 -9.90
C GLY A 75 -12.05 -5.43 -11.37
N HIS A 76 -11.09 -5.12 -12.25
CA HIS A 76 -11.34 -5.00 -13.68
C HIS A 76 -11.69 -6.35 -14.34
N ARG A 77 -11.12 -7.46 -13.84
CA ARG A 77 -11.40 -8.82 -14.34
C ARG A 77 -12.81 -9.30 -14.00
N GLU A 78 -13.29 -8.99 -12.80
CA GLU A 78 -14.66 -9.34 -12.39
C GLU A 78 -15.70 -8.61 -13.25
N ALA A 79 -15.49 -7.32 -13.55
CA ALA A 79 -16.39 -6.52 -14.38
C ALA A 79 -16.45 -6.99 -15.85
N ASN A 80 -15.34 -7.45 -16.42
CA ASN A 80 -15.31 -7.95 -17.80
C ASN A 80 -15.97 -9.34 -17.93
N THR A 81 -15.83 -10.19 -16.91
CA THR A 81 -16.40 -11.53 -16.89
C THR A 81 -17.93 -11.52 -16.76
N SER A 82 -18.48 -10.57 -16.01
CA SER A 82 -19.94 -10.39 -15.89
C SER A 82 -20.56 -9.85 -17.18
N SER A 83 -19.88 -8.96 -17.91
CA SER A 83 -20.33 -8.47 -19.22
C SER A 83 -20.38 -9.56 -20.30
N ARG A 84 -19.48 -10.55 -20.25
CA ARG A 84 -19.45 -11.68 -21.21
C ARG A 84 -20.48 -12.77 -20.94
N ARG A 85 -21.05 -12.85 -19.73
CA ARG A 85 -22.08 -13.86 -19.39
C ARG A 85 -23.50 -13.42 -19.78
N HIS A 86 -23.68 -12.16 -20.16
CA HIS A 86 -24.98 -11.58 -20.54
C HIS A 86 -25.18 -11.42 -22.06
N THR A 87 -24.22 -11.89 -22.86
CA THR A 87 -24.29 -12.04 -24.32
C THR A 87 -24.22 -13.51 -24.68
#